data_AF-A0A2G6CAT2-F1
#
_entry.id   AF-A0A2G6CAT2-F1
#
_cell.length_a   1.000
_cell.length_b   1.000
_cell.length_c   1.000
_cell.angle_alpha   90.00
_cell.angle_beta   90.00
_cell.angle_gamma   90.00
#
_symmetry.space_group_name_H-M   'P 1'
#
loop_
_entity.id
_entity.type
_entity.pdbx_description
1 polymer ?
#
loop_
_entity_poly.entity_id
_entity_poly.type
_entity_poly.pdbx_seq_one_letter_code
_entity_poly.pdbx_strand_id
1 'polypeptide(L)'
;MQEDGEWGEFFNPQLSPFGYNETVAMEYYPLSKEEALKLGFNRSDYEAPFPKVEKYVQGKKLRTASCKLIHEQKPELLEKLLNYAVVCEVSGKPFRITKQEIDFYIKHDLPLPRKHPDVRHQERLVLRGL
;
A
#
# COMPACT_ATOMS: atom_id res chain seq x y z
N MET A 1 15.53 -17.19 -28.33
CA MET A 1 15.18 -15.81 -28.77
C MET A 1 15.65 -15.44 -30.17
N GLN A 2 16.93 -15.62 -30.59
CA GLN A 2 17.29 -15.40 -32.01
C GLN A 2 16.81 -16.55 -32.93
N GLU A 3 16.87 -17.79 -32.46
CA GLU A 3 16.35 -18.95 -33.20
C GLU A 3 14.81 -18.94 -33.33
N ASP A 4 14.12 -18.46 -32.29
CA ASP A 4 12.65 -18.38 -32.24
C ASP A 4 12.09 -17.09 -32.87
N GLY A 5 12.94 -16.17 -33.34
CA GLY A 5 12.54 -14.89 -33.95
C GLY A 5 12.02 -13.83 -32.98
N GLU A 6 12.02 -14.08 -31.67
CA GLU A 6 11.55 -13.16 -30.62
C GLU A 6 12.60 -12.11 -30.22
N TRP A 7 13.78 -12.12 -30.84
CA TRP A 7 14.86 -11.20 -30.52
C TRP A 7 14.54 -9.76 -30.93
N GLY A 8 14.35 -8.88 -29.95
CA GLY A 8 14.02 -7.47 -30.15
C GLY A 8 12.53 -7.13 -29.97
N GLU A 9 11.69 -8.15 -29.80
CA GLU A 9 10.28 -7.99 -29.46
C GLU A 9 10.08 -7.85 -27.94
N PHE A 10 8.91 -7.34 -27.53
CA PHE A 10 8.52 -7.34 -26.13
C PHE A 10 8.29 -8.78 -25.64
N PHE A 11 8.64 -9.04 -24.37
CA PHE A 11 8.39 -10.33 -23.74
C PHE A 11 6.90 -10.69 -23.80
N ASN A 12 6.61 -11.96 -24.09
CA ASN A 12 5.25 -12.47 -24.10
C ASN A 12 4.60 -12.23 -22.72
N PRO A 13 3.42 -11.59 -22.65
CA PRO A 13 2.65 -11.37 -21.43
C PRO A 13 2.46 -12.61 -20.53
N GLN A 14 2.40 -13.81 -21.13
CA GLN A 14 2.22 -15.07 -20.40
C GLN A 14 3.44 -15.47 -19.56
N LEU A 15 4.63 -14.97 -19.91
CA LEU A 15 5.86 -15.22 -19.16
C LEU A 15 5.94 -14.40 -17.87
N SER A 16 5.01 -13.46 -17.65
CA SER A 16 4.94 -12.70 -16.42
C SER A 16 4.62 -13.62 -15.24
N PRO A 17 5.44 -13.63 -14.17
CA PRO A 17 5.15 -14.39 -12.95
C PRO A 17 4.03 -13.74 -12.12
N PHE A 18 3.63 -12.52 -12.46
CA PHE A 18 2.57 -11.77 -11.78
C PHE A 18 1.34 -11.61 -12.67
N GLY A 19 0.17 -11.61 -12.04
CA GLY A 19 -1.07 -11.28 -12.73
C GLY A 19 -1.14 -9.78 -13.04
N TYR A 20 -1.73 -9.40 -14.19
CA TYR A 20 -1.88 -8.01 -14.62
C TYR A 20 -2.41 -7.10 -13.51
N ASN A 21 -3.40 -7.60 -12.77
CA ASN A 21 -4.07 -6.91 -11.67
C ASN A 21 -3.19 -6.57 -10.47
N GLU A 22 -2.07 -7.27 -10.28
CA GLU A 22 -1.11 -7.02 -9.19
C GLU A 22 0.03 -6.10 -9.65
N THR A 23 0.17 -5.88 -10.96
CA THR A 23 1.22 -5.05 -11.52
C THR A 23 0.84 -3.57 -11.53
N VAL A 24 1.88 -2.75 -11.58
CA VAL A 24 1.76 -1.29 -11.81
C VAL A 24 1.00 -0.98 -13.11
N ALA A 25 1.00 -1.88 -14.11
CA ALA A 25 0.25 -1.68 -15.35
C ALA A 25 -1.26 -1.50 -15.10
N MET A 26 -1.85 -2.21 -14.12
CA MET A 26 -3.26 -2.02 -13.75
C MET A 26 -3.53 -0.65 -13.11
N GLU A 27 -2.53 -0.07 -12.43
CA GLU A 27 -2.65 1.26 -11.82
C GLU A 27 -2.64 2.38 -12.87
N TYR A 28 -1.90 2.23 -13.96
CA TYR A 28 -1.77 3.24 -15.02
C TYR A 28 -2.72 3.01 -16.20
N TYR A 29 -2.96 1.75 -16.56
CA TYR A 29 -3.78 1.31 -17.69
C TYR A 29 -4.79 0.28 -17.18
N PRO A 30 -5.87 0.73 -16.50
CA PRO A 30 -6.87 -0.17 -15.96
C PRO A 30 -7.58 -0.90 -17.11
N LEU A 31 -7.43 -2.23 -17.14
CA LEU A 31 -8.11 -3.10 -18.09
C LEU A 31 -9.14 -3.95 -17.36
N SER A 32 -10.25 -4.24 -18.04
CA SER A 32 -11.20 -5.25 -17.57
C SER A 32 -10.57 -6.64 -17.61
N LYS A 33 -11.14 -7.57 -16.83
CA LYS A 33 -10.69 -8.99 -16.82
C LYS A 33 -10.71 -9.58 -18.24
N GLU A 34 -11.72 -9.25 -19.03
CA GLU A 34 -11.89 -9.77 -20.39
C GLU A 34 -10.85 -9.19 -21.36
N GLU A 35 -10.54 -7.90 -21.26
CA GLU A 35 -9.52 -7.25 -22.09
C GLU A 35 -8.12 -7.76 -21.77
N ALA A 36 -7.79 -7.92 -20.49
CA ALA A 36 -6.50 -8.46 -20.07
C ALA A 36 -6.29 -9.89 -20.60
N LEU A 37 -7.32 -10.74 -20.53
CA LEU A 37 -7.27 -12.11 -21.05
C LEU A 37 -7.16 -12.13 -22.59
N LYS A 38 -7.85 -11.24 -23.30
CA LYS A 38 -7.74 -11.10 -24.76
C LYS A 38 -6.33 -10.71 -25.21
N LEU A 39 -5.64 -9.89 -24.41
CA LEU A 39 -4.26 -9.48 -24.66
C LEU A 39 -3.22 -10.52 -24.18
N GLY A 40 -3.67 -11.67 -23.66
CA GLY A 40 -2.80 -12.76 -23.24
C GLY A 40 -2.14 -12.53 -21.86
N PHE A 41 -2.59 -11.56 -21.07
CA PHE A 41 -2.06 -11.35 -19.73
C PHE A 41 -2.61 -12.37 -18.74
N ASN A 42 -1.73 -12.87 -17.87
CA ASN A 42 -2.12 -13.66 -16.71
C ASN A 42 -2.89 -12.77 -15.71
N ARG A 43 -3.80 -13.36 -14.93
CA ARG A 43 -4.50 -12.70 -13.82
C ARG A 43 -4.40 -13.55 -12.57
N SER A 44 -4.09 -12.91 -11.45
CA SER A 44 -4.08 -13.55 -10.14
C SER A 44 -5.37 -13.22 -9.42
N ASP A 45 -6.10 -14.23 -8.94
CA ASP A 45 -7.26 -14.04 -8.07
C ASP A 45 -6.87 -14.25 -6.58
N TYR A 46 -5.56 -14.23 -6.26
CA TYR A 46 -5.07 -14.42 -4.90
C TYR A 46 -5.29 -13.17 -4.04
N GLU A 47 -6.04 -13.31 -2.96
CA GLU A 47 -6.17 -12.28 -1.92
C GLU A 47 -5.39 -12.71 -0.68
N ALA A 48 -4.38 -11.93 -0.29
CA ALA A 48 -3.64 -12.19 0.94
C ALA A 48 -4.58 -12.09 2.16
N PRO A 49 -4.67 -13.13 3.01
CA PRO A 49 -5.55 -13.11 4.16
C PRO A 49 -5.10 -12.04 5.16
N PHE A 50 -6.07 -11.39 5.81
CA PHE A 50 -5.76 -10.37 6.82
C PHE A 50 -4.98 -10.97 7.99
N PRO A 51 -3.84 -10.37 8.39
CA PRO A 51 -3.14 -10.82 9.58
C PRO A 51 -4.03 -10.60 10.80
N LYS A 52 -4.32 -11.68 11.54
CA LYS A 52 -5.05 -11.60 12.81
C LYS A 52 -4.12 -10.94 13.84
N VAL A 53 -4.40 -9.68 14.15
CA VAL A 53 -3.68 -8.93 15.19
C VAL A 53 -4.51 -8.86 16.45
N GLU A 54 -3.93 -9.34 17.55
CA GLU A 54 -4.59 -9.37 18.87
C GLU A 54 -4.73 -7.99 19.51
N LYS A 55 -3.88 -7.03 19.12
CA LYS A 55 -3.84 -5.69 19.71
C LYS A 55 -3.77 -4.62 18.64
N TYR A 56 -4.77 -3.74 18.65
CA TYR A 56 -4.93 -2.69 17.65
C TYR A 56 -5.17 -1.30 18.26
N VAL A 57 -4.71 -0.28 17.56
CA VAL A 57 -5.00 1.13 17.84
C VAL A 57 -5.85 1.67 16.70
N GLN A 58 -7.00 2.25 17.03
CA GLN A 58 -7.88 2.81 16.01
C GLN A 58 -7.28 4.10 15.44
N GLY A 59 -7.11 4.19 14.12
CA GLY A 59 -6.53 5.35 13.44
C GLY A 59 -7.25 6.67 13.75
N LYS A 60 -8.54 6.63 14.07
CA LYS A 60 -9.33 7.80 14.54
C LYS A 60 -8.76 8.48 15.79
N LYS A 61 -8.03 7.75 16.64
CA LYS A 61 -7.43 8.28 17.87
C LYS A 61 -6.13 9.05 17.60
N LEU A 62 -5.53 8.90 16.42
CA LEU A 62 -4.35 9.67 16.01
C LEU A 62 -4.81 11.09 15.68
N ARG A 63 -4.64 12.03 16.61
CA ARG A 63 -4.97 13.45 16.39
C ARG A 63 -4.20 14.02 15.20
N THR A 64 -4.75 15.03 14.53
CA THR A 64 -4.14 15.71 13.38
C THR A 64 -2.95 16.59 13.79
N ALA A 65 -2.62 16.61 15.09
CA ALA A 65 -1.53 17.39 15.63
C ALA A 65 -0.19 16.83 15.15
N SER A 66 0.79 17.71 14.95
CA SER A 66 2.14 17.35 14.52
C SER A 66 2.79 16.35 15.48
N CYS A 67 3.60 15.43 14.95
CA CYS A 67 4.24 14.39 15.76
C CYS A 67 5.08 14.93 16.91
N LYS A 68 5.67 16.13 16.79
CA LYS A 68 6.43 16.74 17.89
C LYS A 68 5.57 16.97 19.13
N LEU A 69 4.37 17.50 18.94
CA LEU A 69 3.40 17.70 20.03
C LEU A 69 2.95 16.36 20.64
N ILE A 70 2.82 15.31 19.83
CA ILE A 70 2.44 13.98 20.32
C ILE A 70 3.58 13.33 21.11
N HIS A 71 4.83 13.49 20.65
CA HIS A 71 6.02 13.00 21.33
C HIS A 71 6.17 13.63 22.71
N GLU A 72 5.99 14.95 22.81
CA GLU A 72 6.08 15.69 24.07
C GLU A 72 4.90 15.43 25.01
N GLN A 73 3.68 15.29 24.48
CA GLN A 73 2.48 15.14 25.32
C GLN A 73 2.16 13.68 25.70
N LYS A 74 2.55 12.68 24.89
CA LYS A 74 2.16 11.27 25.07
C LYS A 74 3.21 10.28 24.53
N PRO A 75 4.36 10.11 25.22
CA PRO A 75 5.35 9.10 24.85
C PRO A 75 4.80 7.66 24.86
N GLU A 76 3.85 7.36 25.77
CA GLU A 76 3.16 6.06 25.81
C GLU A 76 2.43 5.71 24.52
N LEU A 77 1.95 6.71 23.77
CA LEU A 77 1.27 6.45 22.50
C LEU A 77 2.27 5.95 21.45
N LEU A 78 3.51 6.44 21.49
CA LEU A 78 4.59 6.05 20.59
C LEU A 78 4.97 4.59 20.78
N GLU A 79 5.15 4.18 22.03
CA GLU A 79 5.44 2.79 22.40
C GLU A 79 4.28 1.86 22.02
N LYS A 80 3.04 2.31 22.19
CA LYS A 80 1.86 1.58 21.74
C LYS A 80 1.83 1.45 20.22
N LEU A 81 2.23 2.45 19.46
CA LEU A 81 2.27 2.39 17.99
C LEU A 81 3.36 1.47 17.44
N LEU A 82 4.48 1.35 18.15
CA LEU A 82 5.58 0.42 17.79
C LEU A 82 5.18 -1.04 17.99
N ASN A 83 4.31 -1.31 18.97
CA ASN A 83 3.90 -2.65 19.39
C ASN A 83 2.53 -3.09 18.86
N TYR A 84 1.66 -2.16 18.46
CA TYR A 84 0.29 -2.44 18.01
C TYR A 84 0.08 -2.10 16.54
N ALA A 85 -0.88 -2.80 15.92
CA ALA A 85 -1.32 -2.47 14.57
C ALA A 85 -2.30 -1.29 14.58
N VAL A 86 -2.14 -0.35 13.67
CA VAL A 86 -3.06 0.76 13.46
C VAL A 86 -4.16 0.32 12.49
N VAL A 87 -5.41 0.46 12.89
CA VAL A 87 -6.55 0.15 12.02
C VAL A 87 -6.87 1.37 11.17
N CYS A 88 -6.85 1.18 9.85
CA CYS A 88 -7.23 2.19 8.87
C CYS A 88 -8.68 2.64 9.07
N GLU A 89 -8.92 3.95 9.00
CA GLU A 89 -10.28 4.53 9.10
C GLU A 89 -11.18 4.19 7.91
N VAL A 90 -10.59 4.03 6.71
CA VAL A 90 -11.34 3.83 5.45
C VAL A 90 -11.48 2.35 5.12
N SER A 91 -10.36 1.62 5.07
CA SER A 91 -10.35 0.23 4.63
C SER A 91 -10.53 -0.78 5.77
N GLY A 92 -10.48 -0.34 7.04
CA GLY A 92 -10.48 -1.24 8.19
C GLY A 92 -9.25 -2.16 8.30
N LYS A 93 -8.31 -2.09 7.33
CA LYS A 93 -7.12 -2.93 7.30
C LYS A 93 -6.13 -2.51 8.41
N PRO A 94 -5.62 -3.46 9.21
CA PRO A 94 -4.56 -3.19 10.16
C PRO A 94 -3.22 -3.01 9.42
N PHE A 95 -2.47 -1.95 9.75
CA PHE A 95 -1.10 -1.76 9.28
C PHE A 95 -0.17 -1.46 10.46
N ARG A 96 1.11 -1.81 10.31
CA ARG A 96 2.13 -1.51 11.32
C ARG A 96 2.95 -0.31 10.89
N ILE A 97 3.30 0.54 11.85
CA ILE A 97 4.27 1.63 11.65
C ILE A 97 5.58 1.21 12.31
N THR A 98 6.68 1.38 11.60
CA THR A 98 8.03 1.08 12.09
C THR A 98 8.62 2.28 12.85
N LYS A 99 9.66 2.02 13.65
CA LYS A 99 10.38 3.08 14.37
C LYS A 99 10.94 4.14 13.43
N GLN A 100 11.51 3.71 12.30
CA GLN A 100 12.09 4.61 11.31
C GLN A 100 11.05 5.56 10.71
N GLU A 101 9.84 5.06 10.44
CA GLU A 101 8.74 5.90 9.97
C GLU A 101 8.35 6.94 11.04
N ILE A 102 8.18 6.52 12.30
CA ILE A 102 7.88 7.43 13.40
C ILE A 102 8.95 8.53 13.55
N ASP A 103 10.23 8.14 13.53
CA ASP A 103 11.35 9.07 13.64
C ASP A 103 11.36 10.08 12.48
N PHE A 104 11.01 9.63 11.27
CA PHE A 104 10.81 10.49 10.11
C PHE A 104 9.68 11.52 10.34
N TYR A 105 8.51 11.07 10.82
CA TYR A 105 7.39 11.97 11.10
C TYR A 105 7.73 13.00 12.20
N ILE A 106 8.48 12.61 13.23
CA ILE A 106 8.95 13.51 14.30
C ILE A 106 9.94 14.54 13.74
N LYS A 107 10.96 14.09 12.99
CA LYS A 107 12.00 14.96 12.44
C LYS A 107 11.42 16.03 11.51
N HIS A 108 10.43 15.65 10.70
CA HIS A 108 9.80 16.54 9.72
C HIS A 108 8.56 17.29 10.23
N ASP A 109 8.22 17.13 11.52
CA ASP A 109 7.02 17.73 12.14
C ASP A 109 5.70 17.43 11.41
N LEU A 110 5.60 16.20 10.90
CA LEU A 110 4.45 15.74 10.13
C LEU A 110 3.45 14.98 11.02
N PRO A 111 2.14 15.01 10.71
CA PRO A 111 1.16 14.20 11.41
C PRO A 111 1.27 12.71 11.04
N LEU A 112 0.97 11.82 11.99
CA LEU A 112 0.96 10.37 11.75
C LEU A 112 -0.13 9.95 10.74
N PRO A 113 0.13 8.92 9.91
CA PRO A 113 -0.84 8.43 8.95
C PRO A 113 -2.01 7.72 9.64
N ARG A 114 -3.24 8.10 9.30
CA ARG A 114 -4.47 7.42 9.74
C ARG A 114 -4.96 6.34 8.77
N LYS A 115 -4.56 6.49 7.51
CA LYS A 115 -4.98 5.63 6.41
C LYS A 115 -3.88 4.62 6.11
N HIS A 116 -4.30 3.43 5.69
CA HIS A 116 -3.41 2.39 5.21
C HIS A 116 -2.51 2.91 4.07
N PRO A 117 -1.24 2.47 3.96
CA PRO A 117 -0.36 2.82 2.85
C PRO A 117 -1.02 2.70 1.47
N ASP A 118 -1.70 1.59 1.18
CA ASP A 118 -2.42 1.36 -0.08
C ASP A 118 -3.51 2.40 -0.35
N VAL A 119 -4.30 2.76 0.66
CA VAL A 119 -5.37 3.77 0.50
C VAL A 119 -4.76 5.14 0.21
N ARG A 120 -3.68 5.50 0.90
CA ARG A 120 -2.95 6.75 0.60
C ARG A 120 -2.36 6.73 -0.80
N HIS A 121 -1.88 5.57 -1.25
CA HIS A 121 -1.34 5.40 -2.59
C HIS A 121 -2.43 5.59 -3.65
N GLN A 122 -3.58 4.92 -3.49
CA GLN A 122 -4.75 5.09 -4.35
C GLN A 122 -5.23 6.54 -4.41
N GLU A 123 -5.34 7.22 -3.26
CA GLU A 123 -5.72 8.63 -3.22
C GLU A 123 -4.73 9.52 -3.98
N ARG A 124 -3.43 9.24 -3.88
CA ARG A 124 -2.42 9.96 -4.68
C ARG A 124 -2.53 9.66 -6.17
N LEU A 125 -2.87 8.44 -6.56
CA LEU A 125 -3.07 8.08 -7.97
C LEU A 125 -4.27 8.81 -8.56
N VAL A 126 -5.39 8.89 -7.83
CA VAL A 126 -6.58 9.65 -8.27
C VAL A 126 -6.26 11.13 -8.49
N LEU A 127 -5.43 11.73 -7.63
CA LEU A 127 -4.99 13.12 -7.79
C LEU A 127 -4.06 13.34 -9.00
N ARG A 128 -3.51 12.29 -9.62
CA ARG A 128 -2.66 12.39 -10.81
C ARG A 128 -3.44 12.52 -12.12
N GLY A 129 -4.76 12.40 -12.10
CA GLY A 129 -5.63 12.72 -13.24
C GLY A 129 -5.52 11.77 -14.44
N LEU A 130 -5.41 10.46 -14.18
CA LEU A 130 -5.64 9.43 -15.20
C LEU A 130 -7.13 9.09 -15.29
#